data_AF-A0AAW0QVM8-F1
#
_entry.id   AF-A0AAW0QVM8-F1
#
_cell.length_a   1.000
_cell.length_b   1.000
_cell.length_c   1.000
_cell.angle_alpha   90.00
_cell.angle_beta   90.00
_cell.angle_gamma   90.00
#
_symmetry.space_group_name_H-M   'P 1'
#
loop_
_entity.id
_entity.type
_entity.pdbx_description
1 polymer ?
#
loop_
_entity_poly.entity_id
_entity_poly.type
_entity_poly.pdbx_seq_one_letter_code
_entity_poly.pdbx_strand_id
1 'polypeptide(L)'
;MPTISALIITTALVALASAAPSRVKTQHTELRDEYDFVIAGGGTAGLTVADRLTEAFPDIEYGDVEVTPGFFDPPGSPPPATQMNYSVPVPTLNNRTADLLIGMTVGGSSAVNGQFFDRASRLDYDDWDYLAGEVSKDVNTRWNWDSLLPYFKKSVTFVEPDKAIAQALNLTWDYEAAYGGIIPRRECAAGNKDGLCWVPASQHPWASVRSHSGQGHYRDVIEDRPNYDLLVRHKVTRVLYPDGDPAQGPPMVEVRSLRDGNVFTVRPIAEAILSAGAIHTPQILQRSGIGPQAFLRVPASISSPIYLGLATTFRITRQSDLA
;
A
#
# COMPACT_ATOMS: atom_id res chain seq x y z
N MET A 1 -77.09 20.43 17.26
CA MET A 1 -75.90 20.52 16.40
C MET A 1 -74.81 21.20 17.20
N PRO A 2 -73.78 20.44 17.61
CA PRO A 2 -72.47 20.63 16.98
C PRO A 2 -71.80 19.31 16.60
N THR A 3 -70.80 19.46 15.74
CA THR A 3 -70.05 18.49 14.94
C THR A 3 -69.05 17.66 15.77
N ILE A 4 -69.04 16.35 15.56
CA ILE A 4 -68.00 15.43 16.05
C ILE A 4 -66.83 15.50 15.05
N SER A 5 -65.71 16.08 15.48
CA SER A 5 -64.46 16.06 14.72
C SER A 5 -63.83 14.67 14.81
N ALA A 6 -63.71 13.99 13.66
CA ALA A 6 -62.96 12.76 13.53
C ALA A 6 -61.46 13.07 13.51
N LEU A 7 -60.72 12.50 14.47
CA LEU A 7 -59.27 12.57 14.54
C LEU A 7 -58.67 11.56 13.54
N ILE A 8 -58.11 12.05 12.44
CA ILE A 8 -57.34 11.22 11.50
C ILE A 8 -55.94 11.02 12.10
N ILE A 9 -55.66 9.82 12.58
CA ILE A 9 -54.30 9.41 12.96
C ILE A 9 -53.58 9.00 11.68
N THR A 10 -52.76 9.89 11.14
CA THR A 10 -51.80 9.56 10.08
C THR A 10 -50.66 8.73 10.67
N THR A 11 -50.66 7.43 10.37
CA THR A 11 -49.51 6.55 10.59
C THR A 11 -48.36 6.97 9.67
N ALA A 12 -47.30 7.56 10.24
CA ALA A 12 -46.06 7.80 9.51
C ALA A 12 -45.40 6.44 9.21
N LEU A 13 -45.31 6.09 7.92
CA LEU A 13 -44.46 5.01 7.44
C LEU A 13 -43.01 5.39 7.74
N VAL A 14 -42.39 4.74 8.72
CA VAL A 14 -40.93 4.79 8.88
C VAL A 14 -40.35 3.95 7.75
N ALA A 15 -39.86 4.60 6.70
CA ALA A 15 -39.00 3.94 5.74
C ALA A 15 -37.75 3.48 6.50
N LEU A 16 -37.58 2.15 6.66
CA LEU A 16 -36.29 1.58 7.01
C LEU A 16 -35.32 1.98 5.89
N ALA A 17 -34.54 3.03 6.12
CA ALA A 17 -33.37 3.28 5.33
C ALA A 17 -32.48 2.04 5.49
N SER A 18 -32.40 1.19 4.46
CA SER A 18 -31.37 0.17 4.41
C SER A 18 -30.04 0.94 4.40
N ALA A 19 -29.32 0.94 5.52
CA ALA A 19 -27.96 1.44 5.54
C ALA A 19 -27.21 0.73 4.41
N ALA A 20 -26.60 1.49 3.51
CA ALA A 20 -25.73 0.90 2.49
C ALA A 20 -24.72 -0.02 3.22
N PRO A 21 -24.48 -1.24 2.73
CA PRO A 21 -23.59 -2.16 3.41
C PRO A 21 -22.23 -1.49 3.61
N SER A 22 -21.71 -1.55 4.84
CA SER A 22 -20.37 -1.02 5.17
C SER A 22 -19.36 -1.59 4.17
N ARG A 23 -18.52 -0.72 3.60
CA ARG A 23 -17.41 -1.11 2.71
C ARG A 23 -16.30 -1.79 3.49
N VAL A 24 -16.16 -1.40 4.76
CA VAL A 24 -15.27 -2.04 5.71
C VAL A 24 -15.95 -3.29 6.26
N LYS A 25 -15.38 -4.45 5.98
CA LYS A 25 -15.84 -5.78 6.40
C LYS A 25 -14.98 -6.26 7.56
N THR A 26 -15.61 -6.82 8.58
CA THR A 26 -14.94 -7.33 9.79
C THR A 26 -15.06 -8.83 9.97
N GLN A 27 -15.96 -9.45 9.22
CA GLN A 27 -16.25 -10.88 9.23
C GLN A 27 -16.35 -11.40 7.79
N HIS A 28 -15.95 -12.65 7.59
CA HIS A 28 -16.00 -13.30 6.28
C HIS A 28 -17.44 -13.43 5.73
N THR A 29 -18.45 -13.47 6.58
CA THR A 29 -19.87 -13.53 6.20
C THR A 29 -20.39 -12.23 5.56
N GLU A 30 -19.64 -11.13 5.66
CA GLU A 30 -19.98 -9.85 5.05
C GLU A 30 -19.41 -9.70 3.63
N LEU A 31 -18.60 -10.67 3.19
CA LEU A 31 -18.00 -10.72 1.87
C LEU A 31 -19.02 -11.17 0.82
N ARG A 32 -18.77 -10.77 -0.43
CA ARG A 32 -19.45 -11.33 -1.61
C ARG A 32 -19.00 -12.77 -1.84
N ASP A 33 -19.82 -13.53 -2.56
CA ASP A 33 -19.50 -14.92 -2.93
C ASP A 33 -18.27 -14.99 -3.86
N GLU A 34 -18.11 -14.00 -4.74
CA GLU A 34 -17.01 -13.91 -5.72
C GLU A 34 -16.52 -12.47 -5.88
N TYR A 35 -15.26 -12.32 -6.28
CA TYR A 35 -14.60 -11.03 -6.59
C TYR A 35 -13.78 -11.18 -7.87
N ASP A 36 -13.69 -10.14 -8.69
CA ASP A 36 -12.78 -10.18 -9.85
C ASP A 36 -11.32 -10.20 -9.42
N PHE A 37 -10.97 -9.28 -8.51
CA PHE A 37 -9.61 -9.13 -8.01
C PHE A 37 -9.57 -9.28 -6.50
N VAL A 38 -8.59 -10.03 -6.01
CA VAL A 38 -8.26 -10.09 -4.58
C VAL A 38 -6.83 -9.59 -4.39
N ILE A 39 -6.68 -8.48 -3.67
CA ILE A 39 -5.36 -7.89 -3.40
C ILE A 39 -4.93 -8.28 -1.99
N ALA A 40 -3.89 -9.09 -1.84
CA ALA A 40 -3.36 -9.47 -0.54
C ALA A 40 -2.39 -8.41 0.00
N GLY A 41 -2.91 -7.31 0.54
CA GLY A 41 -2.13 -6.32 1.29
C GLY A 41 -2.56 -4.87 1.05
N GLY A 42 -3.18 -4.24 2.05
CA GLY A 42 -3.69 -2.87 2.05
C GLY A 42 -2.60 -1.88 2.45
N GLY A 43 -1.41 -2.08 1.90
CA GLY A 43 -0.26 -1.21 2.10
C GLY A 43 -0.19 -0.08 1.07
N THR A 44 1.00 0.49 0.90
CA THR A 44 1.24 1.54 -0.10
C THR A 44 0.85 1.10 -1.51
N ALA A 45 1.45 0.02 -2.02
CA ALA A 45 1.21 -0.46 -3.37
C ALA A 45 -0.20 -1.06 -3.55
N GLY A 46 -0.67 -1.89 -2.61
CA GLY A 46 -1.93 -2.60 -2.79
C GLY A 46 -3.15 -1.70 -2.78
N LEU A 47 -3.20 -0.66 -1.94
CA LEU A 47 -4.30 0.32 -2.01
C LEU A 47 -4.23 1.17 -3.27
N THR A 48 -3.03 1.54 -3.74
CA THR A 48 -2.90 2.23 -5.05
C THR A 48 -3.44 1.36 -6.18
N VAL A 49 -3.12 0.06 -6.20
CA VAL A 49 -3.65 -0.87 -7.20
C VAL A 49 -5.17 -1.01 -7.06
N ALA A 50 -5.68 -1.17 -5.84
CA ALA A 50 -7.10 -1.30 -5.57
C ALA A 50 -7.91 -0.06 -5.99
N ASP A 51 -7.43 1.15 -5.67
CA ASP A 51 -8.03 2.41 -6.14
C ASP A 51 -8.13 2.44 -7.67
N ARG A 52 -7.03 2.14 -8.38
CA ARG A 52 -7.02 2.23 -9.84
C ARG A 52 -7.82 1.14 -10.53
N LEU A 53 -7.80 -0.07 -9.99
CA LEU A 53 -8.59 -1.13 -10.53
C LEU A 53 -10.08 -0.93 -10.18
N THR A 54 -10.45 -0.40 -9.01
CA THR A 54 -11.86 -0.06 -8.69
C THR A 54 -12.38 1.14 -9.47
N GLU A 55 -11.47 2.01 -9.93
CA GLU A 55 -11.75 3.06 -10.90
C GLU A 55 -12.04 2.51 -12.29
N ALA A 56 -11.29 1.52 -12.72
CA ALA A 56 -11.41 0.94 -14.05
C ALA A 56 -12.47 -0.17 -14.13
N PHE A 57 -12.68 -0.92 -13.05
CA PHE A 57 -13.45 -2.16 -12.98
C PHE A 57 -14.24 -2.27 -11.66
N PRO A 58 -15.50 -2.70 -11.70
CA PRO A 58 -16.38 -2.55 -10.55
C PRO A 58 -16.33 -3.64 -9.44
N ASP A 59 -15.20 -4.26 -8.98
CA ASP A 59 -15.21 -5.13 -7.75
C ASP A 59 -13.83 -5.54 -7.15
N ILE A 60 -13.36 -4.98 -6.01
CA ILE A 60 -12.02 -5.28 -5.40
C ILE A 60 -11.97 -5.12 -3.87
N GLU A 61 -11.03 -5.82 -3.21
CA GLU A 61 -10.96 -6.13 -1.77
C GLU A 61 -9.60 -5.78 -1.08
N TYR A 62 -9.55 -5.19 0.17
CA TYR A 62 -8.61 -5.49 1.33
C TYR A 62 -8.38 -4.40 2.45
N GLY A 63 -8.51 -4.68 3.79
CA GLY A 63 -7.69 -4.11 4.93
C GLY A 63 -8.31 -3.24 6.09
N ASP A 64 -7.74 -3.06 7.31
CA ASP A 64 -8.31 -2.20 8.43
C ASP A 64 -8.08 -0.66 8.39
N VAL A 65 -9.12 0.19 8.22
CA VAL A 65 -8.96 1.67 8.07
C VAL A 65 -8.64 2.39 9.38
N GLU A 66 -7.38 2.78 9.57
CA GLU A 66 -6.97 3.59 10.72
C GLU A 66 -6.65 5.04 10.29
N VAL A 67 -7.10 6.03 11.07
CA VAL A 67 -6.65 7.42 10.89
C VAL A 67 -5.27 7.48 11.50
N THR A 68 -4.27 7.78 10.68
CA THR A 68 -2.90 7.62 11.14
C THR A 68 -2.22 8.96 11.43
N PRO A 69 -1.81 9.23 12.68
CA PRO A 69 -1.04 10.42 12.99
C PRO A 69 0.36 10.43 12.32
N GLY A 70 0.74 11.59 11.80
CA GLY A 70 2.09 11.99 11.36
C GLY A 70 3.12 12.06 12.48
N PHE A 71 4.41 12.07 12.13
CA PHE A 71 5.49 12.30 13.10
C PHE A 71 5.38 13.70 13.76
N PHE A 72 4.63 14.60 13.13
CA PHE A 72 4.40 15.98 13.57
C PHE A 72 2.91 16.33 13.81
N ASP A 73 2.01 15.34 13.86
CA ASP A 73 0.60 15.60 14.11
C ASP A 73 0.34 15.95 15.59
N PRO A 74 -0.72 16.71 15.90
CA PRO A 74 -1.07 17.05 17.28
C PRO A 74 -1.25 15.80 18.17
N PRO A 75 -0.80 15.84 19.43
CA PRO A 75 -0.96 14.71 20.36
C PRO A 75 -2.44 14.42 20.62
N GLY A 76 -2.85 13.15 20.56
CA GLY A 76 -4.20 12.72 20.95
C GLY A 76 -4.76 11.48 20.25
N SER A 77 -4.26 11.13 19.06
CA SER A 77 -4.62 9.87 18.38
C SER A 77 -3.71 8.73 18.84
N PRO A 78 -4.23 7.50 19.01
CA PRO A 78 -3.37 6.35 19.27
C PRO A 78 -2.38 6.18 18.11
N PRO A 79 -1.11 5.82 18.39
CA PRO A 79 -0.14 5.56 17.34
C PRO A 79 -0.62 4.39 16.49
N PRO A 80 -0.40 4.44 15.16
CA PRO A 80 -0.79 3.37 14.26
C PRO A 80 -0.13 2.05 14.65
N ALA A 81 -0.82 0.94 14.35
CA ALA A 81 -0.26 -0.37 14.62
C ALA A 81 1.00 -0.62 13.78
N THR A 82 2.09 -0.97 14.46
CA THR A 82 3.36 -1.40 13.85
C THR A 82 3.77 -2.76 14.33
N GLN A 83 4.48 -3.49 13.48
CA GLN A 83 5.18 -4.71 13.83
C GLN A 83 6.69 -4.45 13.80
N MET A 84 7.38 -4.82 14.88
CA MET A 84 8.83 -4.90 14.88
C MET A 84 9.27 -6.32 14.54
N ASN A 85 10.02 -6.46 13.45
CA ASN A 85 10.72 -7.68 13.08
C ASN A 85 12.23 -7.50 13.25
N TYR A 86 12.92 -8.61 13.45
CA TYR A 86 14.36 -8.63 13.61
C TYR A 86 14.98 -9.56 12.57
N SER A 87 16.12 -9.18 12.01
CA SER A 87 16.93 -10.12 11.25
C SER A 87 17.52 -11.19 12.18
N VAL A 88 18.01 -12.29 11.60
CA VAL A 88 18.96 -13.15 12.30
C VAL A 88 20.24 -12.35 12.65
N PRO A 89 21.03 -12.78 13.65
CA PRO A 89 22.33 -12.20 13.92
C PRO A 89 23.20 -12.16 12.66
N VAL A 90 23.78 -11.00 12.35
CA VAL A 90 24.61 -10.82 11.15
C VAL A 90 26.09 -10.89 11.54
N PRO A 91 26.84 -11.95 11.16
CA PRO A 91 28.22 -12.14 11.61
C PRO A 91 29.15 -10.99 11.23
N THR A 92 28.96 -10.41 10.05
CA THR A 92 29.74 -9.27 9.55
C THR A 92 29.39 -7.95 10.24
N LEU A 93 28.38 -7.91 11.11
CA LEU A 93 27.97 -6.75 11.90
C LEU A 93 28.08 -6.99 13.41
N ASN A 94 29.10 -7.74 13.84
CA ASN A 94 29.33 -8.13 15.25
C ASN A 94 28.15 -8.91 15.85
N ASN A 95 27.53 -9.80 15.06
CA ASN A 95 26.34 -10.56 15.45
C ASN A 95 25.13 -9.70 15.88
N ARG A 96 25.11 -8.40 15.52
CA ARG A 96 23.92 -7.58 15.74
C ARG A 96 22.78 -8.03 14.83
N THR A 97 21.56 -7.83 15.30
CA THR A 97 20.33 -7.94 14.53
C THR A 97 19.99 -6.58 13.93
N ALA A 98 19.37 -6.58 12.75
CA ALA A 98 18.76 -5.39 12.16
C ALA A 98 17.29 -5.33 12.55
N ASP A 99 16.84 -4.15 12.96
CA ASP A 99 15.46 -3.86 13.31
C ASP A 99 14.68 -3.45 12.06
N LEU A 100 13.51 -4.05 11.87
CA LEU A 100 12.63 -3.82 10.73
C LEU A 100 11.24 -3.44 11.23
N LEU A 101 10.95 -2.15 11.22
CA LEU A 101 9.63 -1.62 11.53
C LEU A 101 8.72 -1.73 10.30
N ILE A 102 7.57 -2.37 10.46
CA ILE A 102 6.60 -2.62 9.38
C ILE A 102 5.25 -2.07 9.81
N GLY A 103 4.58 -1.30 8.95
CA GLY A 103 3.22 -0.84 9.22
C GLY A 103 2.23 -2.01 9.16
N MET A 104 1.40 -2.16 10.20
CA MET A 104 0.36 -3.19 10.34
C MET A 104 -1.03 -2.53 10.43
N THR A 105 -1.30 -1.62 9.51
CA THR A 105 -2.53 -0.83 9.43
C THR A 105 -2.89 -0.56 7.97
N VAL A 106 -4.10 -0.08 7.64
CA VAL A 106 -4.41 0.37 6.27
C VAL A 106 -3.58 1.58 5.90
N GLY A 107 -2.92 1.46 4.76
CA GLY A 107 -1.82 2.32 4.36
C GLY A 107 -0.45 1.66 4.53
N GLY A 108 -0.38 0.58 5.33
CA GLY A 108 0.84 -0.17 5.62
C GLY A 108 1.96 0.75 6.09
N SER A 109 3.17 0.57 5.55
CA SER A 109 4.31 1.37 5.96
C SER A 109 4.20 2.86 5.60
N SER A 110 3.36 3.28 4.64
CA SER A 110 3.16 4.72 4.36
C SER A 110 2.47 5.45 5.52
N ALA A 111 1.63 4.73 6.27
CA ALA A 111 0.97 5.23 7.46
C ALA A 111 1.97 5.49 8.60
N VAL A 112 3.10 4.76 8.65
CA VAL A 112 4.06 4.86 9.75
C VAL A 112 5.45 5.37 9.32
N ASN A 113 5.59 5.83 8.08
CA ASN A 113 6.87 6.26 7.53
C ASN A 113 7.40 7.56 8.18
N GLY A 114 8.67 7.87 7.92
CA GLY A 114 9.29 9.14 8.32
C GLY A 114 8.93 10.34 7.44
N GLN A 115 7.94 10.21 6.55
CA GLN A 115 7.42 11.23 5.62
C GLN A 115 8.43 11.80 4.61
N PHE A 116 9.69 11.38 4.63
CA PHE A 116 10.70 11.76 3.63
C PHE A 116 10.29 11.24 2.24
N PHE A 117 9.94 12.15 1.31
CA PHE A 117 9.31 11.82 0.05
C PHE A 117 10.18 12.17 -1.17
N ASP A 118 11.25 11.42 -1.35
CA ASP A 118 12.15 11.53 -2.49
C ASP A 118 11.86 10.50 -3.59
N ARG A 119 12.55 10.67 -4.74
CA ARG A 119 12.66 9.66 -5.80
C ARG A 119 14.13 9.27 -5.95
N ALA A 120 14.42 8.10 -6.53
CA ALA A 120 15.81 7.74 -6.85
C ALA A 120 16.32 8.53 -8.08
N SER A 121 17.60 8.38 -8.42
CA SER A 121 18.13 8.93 -9.68
C SER A 121 17.54 8.16 -10.86
N ARG A 122 17.56 8.74 -12.06
CA ARG A 122 17.09 8.06 -13.28
C ARG A 122 17.82 6.73 -13.49
N LEU A 123 19.13 6.73 -13.17
CA LEU A 123 20.01 5.59 -13.39
C LEU A 123 19.59 4.37 -12.56
N ASP A 124 19.06 4.59 -11.35
CA ASP A 124 18.55 3.50 -10.51
C ASP A 124 17.39 2.74 -11.19
N TYR A 125 16.54 3.43 -11.94
CA TYR A 125 15.42 2.83 -12.68
C TYR A 125 15.86 2.30 -14.04
N ASP A 126 16.76 3.01 -14.73
CA ASP A 126 17.35 2.53 -15.98
C ASP A 126 18.14 1.23 -15.76
N ASP A 127 18.75 1.04 -14.57
CA ASP A 127 19.35 -0.21 -14.17
C ASP A 127 18.33 -1.34 -13.97
N TRP A 128 17.08 -1.06 -13.54
CA TRP A 128 16.03 -2.08 -13.48
C TRP A 128 15.67 -2.58 -14.88
N ASP A 129 15.52 -1.67 -15.83
CA ASP A 129 15.28 -2.00 -17.24
C ASP A 129 16.41 -2.84 -17.83
N TYR A 130 17.66 -2.44 -17.56
CA TYR A 130 18.85 -3.19 -17.97
C TYR A 130 18.88 -4.60 -17.36
N LEU A 131 18.64 -4.74 -16.05
CA LEU A 131 18.70 -6.01 -15.33
C LEU A 131 17.52 -6.94 -15.66
N ALA A 132 16.35 -6.38 -15.99
CA ALA A 132 15.17 -7.15 -16.40
C ALA A 132 15.34 -7.82 -17.77
N GLY A 133 16.29 -7.34 -18.59
CA GLY A 133 16.69 -7.99 -19.83
C GLY A 133 15.54 -8.12 -20.84
N GLU A 134 15.31 -9.33 -21.36
CA GLU A 134 14.30 -9.59 -22.39
C GLU A 134 12.87 -9.21 -21.98
N VAL A 135 12.53 -9.32 -20.69
CA VAL A 135 11.20 -8.96 -20.18
C VAL A 135 10.91 -7.48 -20.36
N SER A 136 11.93 -6.63 -20.33
CA SER A 136 11.78 -5.17 -20.41
C SER A 136 11.71 -4.61 -21.84
N LYS A 137 11.81 -5.50 -22.84
CA LYS A 137 11.71 -5.09 -24.26
C LYS A 137 10.29 -4.69 -24.64
N ASP A 138 9.27 -5.33 -24.07
CA ASP A 138 7.88 -4.90 -24.23
C ASP A 138 7.67 -3.58 -23.47
N VAL A 139 7.05 -2.62 -24.16
CA VAL A 139 6.76 -1.28 -23.63
C VAL A 139 5.85 -1.33 -22.39
N ASN A 140 5.00 -2.34 -22.28
CA ASN A 140 4.07 -2.52 -21.16
C ASN A 140 4.75 -3.08 -19.91
N THR A 141 5.96 -3.63 -20.06
CA THR A 141 6.75 -4.23 -18.99
C THR A 141 8.11 -3.56 -18.83
N ARG A 142 8.28 -2.37 -19.41
CA ARG A 142 9.50 -1.57 -19.33
C ARG A 142 9.52 -0.73 -18.06
N TRP A 143 10.58 -0.86 -17.25
CA TRP A 143 10.67 -0.21 -15.93
C TRP A 143 11.81 0.81 -15.83
N ASN A 144 12.11 1.53 -16.91
CA ASN A 144 13.10 2.62 -16.90
C ASN A 144 12.50 3.96 -16.43
N TRP A 145 13.35 4.99 -16.26
CA TRP A 145 12.91 6.30 -15.80
C TRP A 145 11.80 6.90 -16.67
N ASP A 146 11.98 6.90 -17.98
CA ASP A 146 11.05 7.55 -18.90
C ASP A 146 9.67 6.86 -18.90
N SER A 147 9.64 5.54 -18.70
CA SER A 147 8.40 4.75 -18.60
C SER A 147 7.69 4.96 -17.26
N LEU A 148 8.45 5.18 -16.18
CA LEU A 148 7.92 5.41 -14.84
C LEU A 148 7.53 6.86 -14.56
N LEU A 149 8.17 7.83 -15.22
CA LEU A 149 7.96 9.25 -14.98
C LEU A 149 6.48 9.67 -15.05
N PRO A 150 5.66 9.25 -16.04
CA PRO A 150 4.23 9.56 -16.06
C PRO A 150 3.49 9.10 -14.78
N TYR A 151 3.84 7.94 -14.26
CA TYR A 151 3.24 7.39 -13.03
C TYR A 151 3.74 8.10 -11.78
N PHE A 152 5.00 8.55 -11.74
CA PHE A 152 5.50 9.42 -10.68
C PHE A 152 4.77 10.77 -10.61
N LYS A 153 4.32 11.31 -11.76
CA LYS A 153 3.48 12.51 -11.77
C LYS A 153 2.08 12.21 -11.30
N LYS A 154 1.49 11.11 -11.81
CA LYS A 154 0.11 10.73 -11.51
C LYS A 154 -0.10 10.38 -10.03
N SER A 155 0.92 9.84 -9.37
CA SER A 155 0.78 9.32 -8.00
C SER A 155 0.68 10.39 -6.92
N VAL A 156 1.01 11.65 -7.20
CA VAL A 156 1.04 12.70 -6.19
C VAL A 156 0.57 14.05 -6.69
N THR A 157 0.01 14.83 -5.78
CA THR A 157 -0.20 16.27 -5.98
C THR A 157 0.90 17.03 -5.24
N PHE A 158 1.82 17.63 -5.99
CA PHE A 158 2.80 18.55 -5.42
C PHE A 158 2.17 19.95 -5.30
N VAL A 159 2.35 20.59 -4.15
CA VAL A 159 1.92 21.96 -3.92
C VAL A 159 3.15 22.79 -3.60
N GLU A 160 3.33 23.89 -4.34
CA GLU A 160 4.42 24.81 -4.08
C GLU A 160 4.32 25.38 -2.66
N PRO A 161 5.46 25.54 -1.96
CA PRO A 161 5.45 26.13 -0.62
C PRO A 161 5.02 27.59 -0.67
N ASP A 162 4.47 28.09 0.44
CA ASP A 162 4.20 29.51 0.61
C ASP A 162 5.46 30.34 0.35
N LYS A 163 5.32 31.46 -0.38
CA LYS A 163 6.47 32.27 -0.83
C LYS A 163 7.28 32.84 0.33
N ALA A 164 6.65 33.20 1.44
CA ALA A 164 7.36 33.72 2.60
C ALA A 164 8.16 32.61 3.31
N ILE A 165 7.58 31.41 3.42
CA ILE A 165 8.27 30.23 3.97
C ILE A 165 9.44 29.82 3.08
N ALA A 166 9.21 29.75 1.77
CA ALA A 166 10.23 29.46 0.77
C ALA A 166 11.43 30.41 0.87
N GLN A 167 11.17 31.72 0.98
CA GLN A 167 12.21 32.72 1.10
C GLN A 167 12.94 32.62 2.45
N ALA A 168 12.21 32.40 3.56
CA ALA A 168 12.79 32.31 4.90
C ALA A 168 13.69 31.07 5.08
N LEU A 169 13.29 29.93 4.50
CA LEU A 169 14.02 28.66 4.61
C LEU A 169 14.94 28.39 3.41
N ASN A 170 15.00 29.31 2.45
CA ASN A 170 15.75 29.19 1.20
C ASN A 170 15.46 27.85 0.48
N LEU A 171 14.17 27.49 0.42
CA LEU A 171 13.70 26.28 -0.26
C LEU A 171 13.87 26.46 -1.76
N THR A 172 14.32 25.41 -2.44
CA THR A 172 14.34 25.36 -3.90
C THR A 172 13.48 24.23 -4.39
N TRP A 173 12.70 24.51 -5.43
CA TRP A 173 11.93 23.54 -6.21
C TRP A 173 11.88 24.04 -7.64
N ASP A 174 11.57 23.14 -8.57
CA ASP A 174 11.23 23.49 -9.94
C ASP A 174 10.14 22.54 -10.40
N TYR A 175 8.89 23.01 -10.39
CA TYR A 175 7.72 22.19 -10.68
C TYR A 175 7.81 21.54 -12.07
N GLU A 176 8.22 22.30 -13.08
CA GLU A 176 8.36 21.80 -14.44
C GLU A 176 9.53 20.81 -14.55
N ALA A 177 10.66 21.11 -13.88
CA ALA A 177 11.81 20.21 -13.88
C ALA A 177 11.56 18.91 -13.11
N ALA A 178 10.80 18.94 -12.00
CA ALA A 178 10.44 17.76 -11.18
C ALA A 178 9.74 16.66 -12.00
N TYR A 179 9.29 17.04 -13.18
CA TYR A 179 8.49 16.26 -14.10
C TYR A 179 9.07 16.20 -15.52
N GLY A 180 10.37 16.48 -15.72
CA GLY A 180 11.06 16.17 -16.99
C GLY A 180 11.70 17.36 -17.71
N GLY A 181 12.02 18.45 -17.00
CA GLY A 181 12.89 19.52 -17.52
C GLY A 181 14.38 19.18 -17.38
N ILE A 182 15.21 19.67 -18.30
CA ILE A 182 16.68 19.60 -18.19
C ILE A 182 17.19 20.88 -17.54
N ILE A 183 17.40 20.93 -16.21
CA ILE A 183 18.11 22.08 -15.60
C ILE A 183 18.78 21.76 -14.22
N PRO A 184 19.71 22.62 -13.72
CA PRO A 184 20.68 22.30 -12.66
C PRO A 184 20.09 22.34 -11.24
N ARG A 185 20.41 21.34 -10.40
CA ARG A 185 20.34 21.18 -8.92
C ARG A 185 19.22 21.85 -8.09
N ARG A 186 18.25 22.55 -8.68
CA ARG A 186 17.12 23.18 -7.97
C ARG A 186 16.02 22.20 -7.60
N GLU A 187 16.02 21.03 -8.26
CA GLU A 187 15.02 19.99 -8.12
C GLU A 187 15.67 18.60 -8.21
N CYS A 188 15.35 17.72 -7.26
CA CYS A 188 15.96 16.40 -7.12
C CYS A 188 14.99 15.24 -7.41
N ALA A 189 13.69 15.52 -7.56
CA ALA A 189 12.69 14.54 -7.96
C ALA A 189 12.64 14.34 -9.49
N ALA A 190 13.51 15.02 -10.26
CA ALA A 190 13.59 15.04 -11.71
C ALA A 190 14.48 13.93 -12.33
N GLY A 191 15.00 13.02 -11.51
CA GLY A 191 15.88 11.92 -11.96
C GLY A 191 17.37 12.29 -12.00
N ASN A 192 17.75 13.50 -11.60
CA ASN A 192 19.14 13.86 -11.31
C ASN A 192 19.24 14.28 -9.84
N LYS A 193 19.92 13.47 -9.02
CA LYS A 193 19.89 13.57 -7.56
C LYS A 193 21.26 13.66 -6.89
N ASP A 194 22.34 13.76 -7.68
CA ASP A 194 23.69 13.82 -7.11
C ASP A 194 23.95 15.13 -6.34
N GLY A 195 24.13 15.02 -5.02
CA GLY A 195 24.53 16.12 -4.15
C GLY A 195 23.52 16.43 -3.02
N LEU A 196 23.43 17.70 -2.64
CA LEU A 196 22.53 18.17 -1.59
C LEU A 196 21.16 18.50 -2.19
N CYS A 197 20.11 17.94 -1.60
CA CYS A 197 18.75 17.98 -2.14
C CYS A 197 17.72 18.40 -1.09
N TRP A 198 16.80 19.27 -1.48
CA TRP A 198 15.55 19.43 -0.78
C TRP A 198 14.63 18.24 -1.10
N VAL A 199 13.96 17.71 -0.07
CA VAL A 199 13.04 16.58 -0.19
C VAL A 199 11.72 16.97 0.46
N PRO A 200 10.58 16.88 -0.26
CA PRO A 200 9.28 17.21 0.31
C PRO A 200 8.83 16.15 1.32
N ALA A 201 7.80 16.49 2.10
CA ALA A 201 7.18 15.59 3.05
C ALA A 201 5.89 14.96 2.48
N SER A 202 5.63 13.70 2.82
CA SER A 202 4.34 13.03 2.60
C SER A 202 3.28 13.56 3.57
N GLN A 203 2.79 14.77 3.32
CA GLN A 203 1.78 15.43 4.15
C GLN A 203 0.85 16.32 3.32
N HIS A 204 -0.34 16.56 3.86
CA HIS A 204 -1.27 17.53 3.29
C HIS A 204 -0.71 18.95 3.42
N PRO A 205 -0.74 19.79 2.36
CA PRO A 205 0.02 21.03 2.30
C PRO A 205 -0.37 22.11 3.32
N TRP A 206 -1.63 22.12 3.77
CA TRP A 206 -2.13 23.16 4.69
C TRP A 206 -2.39 22.64 6.09
N ALA A 207 -2.96 21.43 6.18
CA ALA A 207 -3.29 20.80 7.46
C ALA A 207 -2.05 20.14 8.11
N SER A 208 -0.97 19.95 7.35
CA SER A 208 0.25 19.25 7.77
C SER A 208 0.03 17.83 8.31
N VAL A 209 -1.15 17.27 8.10
CA VAL A 209 -1.48 15.88 8.45
C VAL A 209 -0.80 14.92 7.47
N ARG A 210 -0.39 13.75 7.96
CA ARG A 210 0.23 12.72 7.14
C ARG A 210 -0.61 12.36 5.91
N SER A 211 0.02 12.34 4.75
CA SER A 211 -0.54 11.71 3.54
C SER A 211 -0.04 10.26 3.46
N HIS A 212 -0.98 9.31 3.44
CA HIS A 212 -0.70 7.88 3.35
C HIS A 212 -1.75 7.20 2.46
N SER A 213 -1.44 6.01 1.92
CA SER A 213 -2.34 5.37 0.94
C SER A 213 -3.70 4.97 1.52
N GLY A 214 -3.79 4.75 2.83
CA GLY A 214 -5.06 4.54 3.53
C GLY A 214 -6.02 5.73 3.46
N GLN A 215 -5.48 6.94 3.36
CA GLN A 215 -6.27 8.14 3.14
C GLN A 215 -6.55 8.32 1.64
N GLY A 216 -5.51 8.58 0.85
CA GLY A 216 -5.66 9.03 -0.55
C GLY A 216 -6.14 7.97 -1.54
N HIS A 217 -5.93 6.68 -1.24
CA HIS A 217 -6.34 5.57 -2.12
C HIS A 217 -7.45 4.70 -1.51
N TYR A 218 -8.03 5.11 -0.40
CA TYR A 218 -9.19 4.42 0.15
C TYR A 218 -10.22 5.41 0.70
N ARG A 219 -9.93 6.08 1.82
CA ARG A 219 -10.91 6.97 2.46
C ARG A 219 -11.43 8.06 1.53
N ASP A 220 -10.56 8.67 0.75
CA ASP A 220 -10.91 9.81 -0.10
C ASP A 220 -11.74 9.39 -1.33
N VAL A 221 -11.82 8.09 -1.63
CA VAL A 221 -12.51 7.57 -2.84
C VAL A 221 -13.70 6.66 -2.51
N ILE A 222 -13.81 6.16 -1.27
CA ILE A 222 -14.71 5.06 -0.93
C ILE A 222 -16.20 5.37 -1.13
N GLU A 223 -16.60 6.64 -0.97
CA GLU A 223 -17.99 7.07 -1.14
C GLU A 223 -18.48 6.86 -2.58
N ASP A 224 -17.58 7.02 -3.56
CA ASP A 224 -17.86 6.87 -4.99
C ASP A 224 -17.53 5.46 -5.52
N ARG A 225 -17.05 4.56 -4.66
CA ARG A 225 -16.59 3.21 -5.03
C ARG A 225 -17.43 2.13 -4.35
N PRO A 226 -18.66 1.86 -4.83
CA PRO A 226 -19.53 0.84 -4.22
C PRO A 226 -18.96 -0.58 -4.30
N ASN A 227 -18.01 -0.75 -5.21
CA ASN A 227 -17.28 -1.95 -5.54
C ASN A 227 -16.00 -2.21 -4.73
N TYR A 228 -15.59 -1.25 -3.91
CA TYR A 228 -14.35 -1.34 -3.16
C TYR A 228 -14.65 -1.85 -1.74
N ASP A 229 -14.59 -3.17 -1.55
CA ASP A 229 -14.71 -3.79 -0.24
C ASP A 229 -13.35 -3.86 0.46
N LEU A 230 -13.38 -3.95 1.79
CA LEU A 230 -12.18 -3.81 2.60
C LEU A 230 -12.27 -4.65 3.88
N LEU A 231 -11.65 -5.83 3.87
CA LEU A 231 -11.66 -6.82 4.93
C LEU A 231 -10.52 -6.62 5.91
N VAL A 232 -10.89 -6.37 7.15
CA VAL A 232 -9.98 -5.92 8.20
C VAL A 232 -9.63 -7.04 9.16
N ARG A 233 -8.47 -6.99 9.81
CA ARG A 233 -8.07 -7.96 10.86
C ARG A 233 -8.06 -9.41 10.37
N HIS A 234 -7.67 -9.58 9.12
CA HIS A 234 -7.50 -10.86 8.47
C HIS A 234 -6.09 -10.94 7.90
N LYS A 235 -5.47 -12.11 8.01
CA LYS A 235 -4.12 -12.39 7.52
C LYS A 235 -4.20 -13.38 6.38
N VAL A 236 -3.75 -12.95 5.19
CA VAL A 236 -3.52 -13.87 4.08
C VAL A 236 -2.39 -14.83 4.46
N THR A 237 -2.69 -16.12 4.43
CA THR A 237 -1.74 -17.17 4.80
C THR A 237 -1.02 -17.69 3.58
N ARG A 238 -1.73 -18.03 2.51
CA ARG A 238 -1.16 -18.59 1.27
C ARG A 238 -2.12 -18.39 0.11
N VAL A 239 -1.65 -18.66 -1.10
CA VAL A 239 -2.48 -18.85 -2.29
C VAL A 239 -2.50 -20.33 -2.66
N LEU A 240 -3.59 -20.79 -3.24
CA LEU A 240 -3.86 -22.20 -3.53
C LEU A 240 -4.31 -22.36 -4.97
N TYR A 241 -3.68 -23.25 -5.72
CA TYR A 241 -4.19 -23.72 -7.02
C TYR A 241 -4.97 -25.02 -6.77
N PRO A 242 -6.31 -25.02 -6.79
CA PRO A 242 -7.11 -26.20 -6.43
C PRO A 242 -6.76 -27.43 -7.27
N ASP A 243 -6.52 -27.21 -8.56
CA ASP A 243 -6.15 -28.26 -9.52
C ASP A 243 -4.62 -28.41 -9.68
N GLY A 244 -3.85 -27.67 -8.89
CA GLY A 244 -2.38 -27.66 -8.91
C GLY A 244 -1.74 -27.01 -10.13
N ASP A 245 -2.53 -26.55 -11.10
CA ASP A 245 -2.07 -25.98 -12.36
C ASP A 245 -2.39 -24.48 -12.47
N PRO A 246 -1.37 -23.60 -12.43
CA PRO A 246 -1.54 -22.16 -12.63
C PRO A 246 -2.12 -21.77 -13.99
N ALA A 247 -2.09 -22.66 -15.00
CA ALA A 247 -2.68 -22.40 -16.30
C ALA A 247 -4.22 -22.42 -16.30
N GLN A 248 -4.86 -22.93 -15.22
CA GLN A 248 -6.31 -23.12 -15.16
C GLN A 248 -7.07 -21.93 -14.55
N GLY A 249 -6.37 -20.91 -14.08
CA GLY A 249 -6.97 -19.70 -13.52
C GLY A 249 -6.21 -19.15 -12.32
N PRO A 250 -6.70 -18.05 -11.74
CA PRO A 250 -6.04 -17.44 -10.59
C PRO A 250 -6.15 -18.34 -9.35
N PRO A 251 -5.14 -18.30 -8.46
CA PRO A 251 -5.20 -19.09 -7.25
C PRO A 251 -6.23 -18.52 -6.27
N MET A 252 -6.84 -19.40 -5.48
CA MET A 252 -7.64 -19.00 -4.32
C MET A 252 -6.72 -18.40 -3.25
N VAL A 253 -7.21 -17.38 -2.54
CA VAL A 253 -6.49 -16.73 -1.45
C VAL A 253 -6.98 -17.29 -0.12
N GLU A 254 -6.12 -18.00 0.61
CA GLU A 254 -6.42 -18.47 1.96
C GLU A 254 -6.20 -17.34 2.98
N VAL A 255 -7.22 -17.12 3.80
CA VAL A 255 -7.29 -16.03 4.75
C VAL A 255 -7.60 -16.58 6.14
N ARG A 256 -6.86 -16.11 7.14
CA ARG A 256 -7.12 -16.40 8.55
C ARG A 256 -7.62 -15.15 9.27
N SER A 257 -8.78 -15.23 9.92
CA SER A 257 -9.26 -14.20 10.84
C SER A 257 -8.35 -14.11 12.06
N LEU A 258 -7.97 -12.89 12.43
CA LEU A 258 -7.16 -12.63 13.63
C LEU A 258 -8.02 -12.56 14.91
N ARG A 259 -9.35 -12.54 14.79
CA ARG A 259 -10.26 -12.47 15.95
C ARG A 259 -10.55 -13.84 16.55
N ASP A 260 -10.88 -14.80 15.70
CA ASP A 260 -11.36 -16.14 16.09
C ASP A 260 -10.50 -17.28 15.54
N GLY A 261 -9.51 -16.97 14.70
CA GLY A 261 -8.64 -17.97 14.08
C GLY A 261 -9.28 -18.74 12.93
N ASN A 262 -10.52 -18.42 12.54
CA ASN A 262 -11.21 -19.08 11.44
C ASN A 262 -10.41 -18.92 10.14
N VAL A 263 -10.35 -19.99 9.35
CA VAL A 263 -9.64 -20.03 8.06
C VAL A 263 -10.66 -20.29 6.97
N PHE A 264 -10.64 -19.44 5.95
CA PHE A 264 -11.48 -19.55 4.78
C PHE A 264 -10.68 -19.16 3.54
N THR A 265 -11.30 -19.30 2.38
CA THR A 265 -10.68 -18.99 1.10
C THR A 265 -11.57 -18.04 0.31
N VAL A 266 -10.96 -17.09 -0.37
CA VAL A 266 -11.63 -16.18 -1.32
C VAL A 266 -11.13 -16.53 -2.71
N ARG A 267 -12.06 -16.70 -3.66
CA ARG A 267 -11.71 -17.03 -5.04
C ARG A 267 -11.81 -15.79 -5.91
N PRO A 268 -10.69 -15.26 -6.45
CA PRO A 268 -10.76 -14.27 -7.51
C PRO A 268 -11.22 -14.92 -8.82
N ILE A 269 -11.95 -14.18 -9.65
CA ILE A 269 -12.33 -14.57 -11.01
C ILE A 269 -11.19 -14.27 -11.98
N ALA A 270 -10.54 -13.11 -11.83
CA ALA A 270 -9.47 -12.65 -12.71
C ALA A 270 -8.09 -12.88 -12.10
N GLU A 271 -7.74 -12.18 -11.01
CA GLU A 271 -6.38 -12.20 -10.46
C GLU A 271 -6.29 -12.13 -8.93
N ALA A 272 -5.28 -12.80 -8.38
CA ALA A 272 -4.81 -12.59 -7.01
C ALA A 272 -3.51 -11.76 -7.04
N ILE A 273 -3.51 -10.58 -6.43
CA ILE A 273 -2.37 -9.65 -6.44
C ILE A 273 -1.73 -9.62 -5.05
N LEU A 274 -0.48 -10.07 -4.93
CA LEU A 274 0.21 -10.09 -3.63
C LEU A 274 0.92 -8.76 -3.34
N SER A 275 0.39 -7.99 -2.39
CA SER A 275 0.88 -6.66 -1.98
C SER A 275 1.21 -6.57 -0.48
N ALA A 276 1.61 -7.68 0.14
CA ALA A 276 1.87 -7.78 1.58
C ALA A 276 3.21 -7.13 2.03
N GLY A 277 3.92 -6.50 1.09
CA GLY A 277 5.21 -5.86 1.32
C GLY A 277 6.40 -6.82 1.22
N ALA A 278 7.61 -6.25 1.16
CA ALA A 278 8.86 -6.98 0.88
C ALA A 278 9.16 -8.13 1.87
N ILE A 279 8.66 -8.04 3.10
CA ILE A 279 8.89 -9.05 4.14
C ILE A 279 7.83 -10.15 4.12
N HIS A 280 6.55 -9.83 3.92
CA HIS A 280 5.46 -10.80 4.04
C HIS A 280 5.05 -11.45 2.71
N THR A 281 5.20 -10.78 1.56
CA THR A 281 4.90 -11.38 0.25
C THR A 281 5.71 -12.67 0.01
N PRO A 282 7.05 -12.70 0.24
CA PRO A 282 7.81 -13.94 0.08
C PRO A 282 7.35 -15.06 1.02
N GLN A 283 6.91 -14.73 2.24
CA GLN A 283 6.39 -15.72 3.18
C GLN A 283 5.05 -16.32 2.72
N ILE A 284 4.17 -15.51 2.13
CA ILE A 284 2.93 -15.98 1.52
C ILE A 284 3.27 -16.96 0.39
N LEU A 285 4.15 -16.56 -0.53
CA LEU A 285 4.59 -17.41 -1.65
C LEU A 285 5.19 -18.74 -1.15
N GLN A 286 6.10 -18.70 -0.17
CA GLN A 286 6.70 -19.90 0.41
C GLN A 286 5.67 -20.83 1.05
N ARG A 287 4.68 -20.29 1.79
CA ARG A 287 3.58 -21.10 2.34
C ARG A 287 2.62 -21.64 1.28
N SER A 288 2.67 -21.06 0.07
CA SER A 288 1.93 -21.48 -1.11
C SER A 288 2.68 -22.53 -1.94
N GLY A 289 3.86 -22.98 -1.49
CA GLY A 289 4.69 -23.90 -2.27
C GLY A 289 5.36 -23.25 -3.48
N ILE A 290 5.49 -21.93 -3.49
CA ILE A 290 6.18 -21.16 -4.52
C ILE A 290 7.47 -20.62 -3.91
N GLY A 291 8.62 -21.11 -4.36
CA GLY A 291 9.93 -20.70 -3.84
C GLY A 291 11.00 -21.78 -3.94
N PRO A 292 12.18 -21.55 -3.33
CA PRO A 292 13.30 -22.49 -3.43
C PRO A 292 12.97 -23.82 -2.76
N GLN A 293 12.99 -24.91 -3.51
CA GLN A 293 12.56 -26.23 -3.04
C GLN A 293 13.25 -26.67 -1.75
N ALA A 294 14.54 -26.35 -1.57
CA ALA A 294 15.30 -26.68 -0.35
C ALA A 294 14.74 -26.01 0.93
N PHE A 295 13.97 -24.93 0.79
CA PHE A 295 13.38 -24.18 1.90
C PHE A 295 11.89 -24.52 2.12
N LEU A 296 11.21 -25.05 1.10
CA LEU A 296 9.80 -25.37 1.20
C LEU A 296 9.58 -26.60 2.08
N ARG A 297 8.75 -26.45 3.12
CA ARG A 297 8.26 -27.54 3.96
C ARG A 297 6.91 -28.12 3.48
N VAL A 298 6.43 -27.62 2.33
CA VAL A 298 5.21 -28.05 1.65
C VAL A 298 5.59 -28.54 0.25
N PRO A 299 4.78 -29.42 -0.38
CA PRO A 299 4.99 -29.78 -1.78
C PRO A 299 5.10 -28.53 -2.66
N ALA A 300 6.08 -28.49 -3.54
CA ALA A 300 6.26 -27.37 -4.44
C ALA A 300 5.10 -27.36 -5.47
N SER A 301 4.33 -26.27 -5.49
CA SER A 301 3.34 -26.02 -6.55
C SER A 301 4.02 -25.39 -7.77
N ILE A 302 4.99 -24.50 -7.54
CA ILE A 302 5.79 -23.90 -8.60
C ILE A 302 7.24 -23.87 -8.11
N SER A 303 8.11 -24.62 -8.77
CA SER A 303 9.55 -24.50 -8.56
C SER A 303 10.03 -23.20 -9.19
N SER A 304 10.23 -22.18 -8.37
CA SER A 304 10.73 -20.88 -8.80
C SER A 304 11.95 -20.53 -7.96
N PRO A 305 13.05 -20.06 -8.58
CA PRO A 305 14.06 -19.34 -7.84
C PRO A 305 13.43 -18.00 -7.43
N ILE A 306 12.59 -17.98 -6.40
CA ILE A 306 12.35 -16.73 -5.68
C ILE A 306 13.72 -16.34 -5.15
N TYR A 307 14.38 -15.43 -5.87
CA TYR A 307 15.60 -14.80 -5.41
C TYR A 307 15.23 -14.01 -4.17
N LEU A 308 15.64 -14.51 -3.01
CA LEU A 308 15.59 -13.79 -1.74
C LEU A 308 16.66 -12.69 -1.75
N GLY A 309 16.55 -11.75 -2.68
CA GLY A 309 17.41 -10.56 -2.78
C GLY A 309 16.93 -9.47 -1.83
N LEU A 310 16.83 -9.77 -0.53
CA LEU A 310 16.43 -8.77 0.45
C LEU A 310 17.51 -7.67 0.51
N ALA A 311 17.18 -6.48 0.03
CA ALA A 311 18.01 -5.29 0.13
C ALA A 311 17.38 -4.29 1.10
N THR A 312 18.21 -3.58 1.86
CA THR A 312 17.78 -2.49 2.76
C THR A 312 18.91 -1.48 2.93
N THR A 313 18.57 -0.27 3.39
CA THR A 313 19.53 0.76 3.78
C THR A 313 19.85 0.64 5.27
N PHE A 314 21.13 0.71 5.63
CA PHE A 314 21.56 0.75 7.02
C PHE A 314 21.76 2.20 7.49
N ARG A 315 21.14 2.57 8.61
CA ARG A 315 21.44 3.82 9.31
C ARG A 315 22.60 3.60 10.27
N ILE A 316 23.66 4.38 10.13
CA ILE A 316 24.80 4.40 11.07
C ILE A 316 24.72 5.72 11.85
N THR A 317 24.65 5.61 13.17
CA THR A 317 24.70 6.78 14.08
C THR A 317 25.90 6.61 14.99
N ARG A 318 26.69 7.66 15.21
CA ARG A 318 27.80 7.60 16.16
C ARG A 318 27.24 7.50 17.57
N GLN A 319 27.82 6.61 18.37
CA GLN A 319 27.36 6.34 19.73
C GLN A 319 27.43 7.57 20.64
N SER A 320 28.33 8.52 20.36
CA SER A 320 28.41 9.82 21.04
C SER A 320 27.17 10.69 20.86
N ASP A 321 26.40 10.47 19.80
CA ASP A 321 25.30 11.33 19.38
C ASP A 321 23.94 10.79 19.90
N LEU A 322 23.96 9.70 20.67
CA LEU A 322 22.80 9.04 21.29
C LEU A 322 22.68 9.33 22.80
N ALA A 323 23.53 10.22 23.34
CA ALA A 323 23.55 10.62 24.74
C ALA A 323 22.73 11.89 24.99
#